data_AF-A0A1H4NNZ6-F1
#
_entry.id   AF-A0A1H4NNZ6-F1
#
_cell.length_a   1.000
_cell.length_b   1.000
_cell.length_c   1.000
_cell.angle_alpha   90.00
_cell.angle_beta   90.00
_cell.angle_gamma   90.00
#
_symmetry.space_group_name_H-M   'P 1'
#
loop_
_entity.id
_entity.type
_entity.pdbx_description
1 polymer ?
#
loop_
_entity_poly.entity_id
_entity_poly.type
_entity_poly.pdbx_seq_one_letter_code
_entity_poly.pdbx_strand_id
1 'polypeptide(L)' 'MAVPKRRMSRANTHARRSQWKANNPELQAVQVGGRTHLVPRRLVRAAKLGLVDLDRR' A
#
# COMPACT_ATOMS: atom_id res chain seq x y z
N MET A 1 33.53 -4.30 -16.42
CA MET A 1 32.39 -4.28 -15.46
C MET A 1 32.36 -2.91 -14.77
N ALA A 2 31.20 -2.28 -14.66
CA ALA A 2 31.10 -1.00 -13.96
C ALA A 2 31.03 -1.22 -12.45
N VAL A 3 31.88 -0.51 -11.69
CA VAL A 3 31.91 -0.52 -10.23
C VAL A 3 31.87 0.91 -9.69
N PRO A 4 31.26 1.16 -8.52
CA PRO A 4 31.25 2.48 -7.93
C PRO A 4 32.68 2.90 -7.53
N LYS A 5 33.20 3.95 -8.17
CA LYS A 5 34.56 4.46 -7.90
C LYS A 5 34.68 5.21 -6.58
N ARG A 6 33.58 5.81 -6.11
CA ARG A 6 33.54 6.67 -4.91
C ARG A 6 32.37 6.29 -4.02
N ARG A 7 32.53 6.51 -2.73
CA ARG A 7 31.42 6.46 -1.77
C ARG A 7 30.46 7.61 -2.06
N MET A 8 29.17 7.30 -2.20
CA MET A 8 28.13 8.32 -2.37
C MET A 8 27.99 9.16 -1.09
N SER A 9 27.79 10.46 -1.23
CA SER A 9 27.61 11.36 -0.08
C SER A 9 26.41 10.95 0.77
N ARG A 10 26.45 11.31 2.06
CA ARG A 10 25.33 11.07 2.98
C ARG A 10 24.05 11.70 2.43
N ALA A 11 24.10 12.97 2.03
CA ALA A 11 22.95 13.70 1.49
C ALA A 11 22.31 12.97 0.28
N ASN A 12 23.11 12.56 -0.71
CA ASN A 12 22.60 11.86 -1.90
C ASN A 12 21.99 10.50 -1.55
N THR A 13 22.60 9.78 -0.61
CA THR A 13 22.10 8.48 -0.16
C THR A 13 20.74 8.62 0.54
N HIS A 14 20.59 9.61 1.43
CA HIS A 14 19.32 9.88 2.11
C HIS A 14 18.24 10.37 1.14
N ALA A 15 18.59 11.27 0.21
CA ALA A 15 17.66 11.78 -0.79
C ALA A 15 17.11 10.66 -1.68
N ARG A 16 17.95 9.72 -2.14
CA ARG A 16 17.47 8.55 -2.90
C ARG A 16 16.60 7.65 -2.04
N ARG A 17 17.03 7.34 -0.81
CA ARG A 17 16.29 6.42 0.08
C ARG A 17 14.93 6.99 0.48
N SER A 18 14.81 8.30 0.67
CA SER A 18 13.54 8.93 1.07
C SER A 18 12.47 8.92 -0.01
N GLN A 19 12.82 8.61 -1.27
CA GLN A 19 11.85 8.37 -2.34
C GLN A 19 11.27 6.95 -2.33
N TRP A 20 11.93 6.01 -1.63
CA TRP A 20 11.40 4.67 -1.47
C TRP A 20 10.33 4.67 -0.37
N LYS A 21 9.10 4.95 -0.79
CA LYS A 21 7.90 5.04 0.04
C LYS A 21 6.75 4.31 -0.65
N ALA A 22 5.75 3.91 0.12
CA ALA A 22 4.51 3.35 -0.39
C ALA A 22 3.37 4.36 -0.25
N ASN A 23 2.50 4.41 -1.26
CA ASN A 23 1.26 5.18 -1.18
C ASN A 23 0.17 4.31 -0.56
N ASN A 24 -0.59 4.89 0.37
CA ASN A 24 -1.73 4.20 0.97
C ASN A 24 -2.87 4.09 -0.06
N PRO A 25 -3.59 2.96 -0.12
CA PRO A 25 -4.77 2.84 -0.95
C PRO A 25 -5.89 3.72 -0.40
N GLU A 26 -6.66 4.32 -1.30
CA GLU A 26 -7.90 4.99 -0.93
C GLU A 26 -8.96 3.95 -0.53
N LEU A 27 -9.54 4.14 0.65
CA LEU A 27 -10.53 3.23 1.23
C LEU A 27 -11.92 3.85 1.18
N GLN A 28 -12.92 3.01 0.88
CA GLN A 28 -14.32 3.38 0.88
C GLN A 28 -15.06 2.63 1.98
N ALA A 29 -15.96 3.32 2.67
CA ALA A 29 -16.85 2.69 3.64
C ALA A 29 -17.92 1.87 2.90
N VAL A 30 -17.99 0.58 3.20
CA VAL A 30 -18.96 -0.35 2.63
C VAL A 30 -19.62 -1.15 3.75
N GLN A 31 -20.94 -1.32 3.67
CA GLN A 31 -21.67 -2.21 4.56
C GLN A 31 -21.60 -3.65 4.05
N VAL A 32 -21.06 -4.56 4.85
CA VAL A 32 -20.98 -6.00 4.58
C VAL A 32 -21.35 -6.73 5.87
N GLY A 33 -22.29 -7.70 5.81
CA GLY A 33 -22.67 -8.49 6.99
C GLY A 33 -23.21 -7.66 8.18
N GLY A 34 -23.82 -6.49 7.91
CA GLY A 34 -24.34 -5.59 8.95
C GLY A 34 -23.29 -4.72 9.65
N ARG A 35 -22.02 -4.76 9.20
CA ARG A 35 -20.92 -3.93 9.71
C ARG A 35 -20.30 -3.09 8.61
N THR A 36 -19.75 -1.95 9.01
CA THR A 36 -19.03 -1.05 8.10
C THR A 36 -17.56 -1.44 8.03
N HIS A 37 -17.07 -1.71 6.81
CA HIS A 37 -15.66 -2.00 6.54
C HIS A 37 -15.06 -0.97 5.59
N LEU A 38 -13.77 -0.68 5.76
CA LEU A 38 -13.00 0.16 4.86
C LEU A 38 -12.30 -0.71 3.82
N VAL A 39 -12.74 -0.62 2.57
CA VAL A 39 -12.29 -1.51 1.49
C VAL A 39 -11.77 -0.68 0.31
N PRO A 40 -10.64 -1.05 -0.34
CA PRO A 40 -10.22 -0.42 -1.57
C PRO A 40 -11.31 -0.52 -2.64
N ARG A 41 -11.56 0.56 -3.38
CA ARG A 41 -12.65 0.66 -4.38
C ARG A 41 -12.74 -0.57 -5.31
N ARG A 42 -11.60 -1.10 -5.77
CA ARG A 42 -11.55 -2.25 -6.69
C ARG A 42 -12.09 -3.55 -6.10
N LEU A 43 -12.08 -3.69 -4.77
CA LEU A 43 -12.50 -4.91 -4.05
C LEU A 43 -13.93 -4.83 -3.53
N VAL A 44 -14.60 -3.67 -3.65
CA VAL A 44 -15.96 -3.46 -3.09
C VAL A 44 -16.96 -4.51 -3.57
N ARG A 45 -16.91 -4.88 -4.86
CA ARG A 45 -17.81 -5.92 -5.41
C ARG A 45 -17.54 -7.28 -4.78
N ALA A 46 -16.27 -7.67 -4.68
CA ALA A 46 -15.89 -8.95 -4.11
C ALA A 46 -16.22 -9.03 -2.61
N ALA A 47 -16.04 -7.93 -1.88
CA ALA A 47 -16.43 -7.81 -0.48
C ALA A 47 -17.95 -7.99 -0.27
N LYS A 48 -18.79 -7.36 -1.11
CA LYS A 48 -20.25 -7.54 -1.05
C LYS A 48 -20.70 -8.97 -1.38
N LEU A 49 -19.98 -9.65 -2.26
CA LEU A 49 -20.25 -11.04 -2.65
C LEU A 49 -19.68 -12.07 -1.65
N GLY A 50 -19.01 -11.64 -0.58
CA GLY A 50 -18.40 -12.55 0.39
C GLY A 50 -17.18 -13.32 -0.13
N LEU A 51 -16.55 -12.85 -1.21
CA LEU A 51 -15.40 -13.50 -1.84
C LEU A 51 -14.05 -13.07 -1.23
N VAL A 52 -14.08 -12.09 -0.33
CA VAL A 52 -12.90 -11.54 0.35
C VAL A 52 -13.12 -11.69 1.85
N ASP A 53 -12.13 -12.25 2.54
CA ASP A 53 -12.07 -12.31 3.99
C ASP A 53 -11.71 -10.92 4.55
N LEU A 54 -12.65 -10.29 5.25
CA LEU A 54 -12.52 -8.94 5.80
C LEU A 54 -12.08 -8.91 7.28
N ASP A 55 -12.04 -10.06 7.95
CA ASP A 55 -11.77 -10.16 9.39
C ASP A 55 -10.34 -10.67 9.70
N ARG A 56 -9.53 -10.91 8.67
CA ARG A 56 -8.14 -11.35 8.82
C ARG A 56 -7.27 -10.23 9.41
N ARG A 57 -6.79 -10.45 10.63
CA ARG A 57 -5.77 -9.62 11.31
C ARG A 57 -4.36 -10.01 10.90
#